data_AF-A0A9N9I648-F1
#
_entry.id   AF-A0A9N9I648-F1
#
_cell.length_a   1.000
_cell.length_b   1.000
_cell.length_c   1.000
_cell.angle_alpha   90.00
_cell.angle_beta   90.00
_cell.angle_gamma   90.00
#
_symmetry.space_group_name_H-M   'P 1'
#
loop_
_entity.id
_entity.type
_entity.pdbx_description
1 polymer ?
#
loop_
_entity_poly.entity_id
_entity_poly.type
_entity_poly.pdbx_seq_one_letter_code
_entity_poly.pdbx_strand_id
1 'polypeptide(L)'
;LLPGKTKILVSDGNNKLVPVIVDEITNEWHDEYISFFTRAGSVIAEGVFCSCYSDCPPYQWLMDLVFLPVRWWTLFKPSTHREKHLHPYVQFLEIAFFSFINLFV
;
A
#
# COMPACT_ATOMS: atom_id res chain seq x y z
N LEU A 1 -11.28 0.44 12.29
CA LEU A 1 -10.39 0.26 13.47
C LEU A 1 -11.22 0.47 14.73
N LEU A 2 -10.98 -0.29 15.81
CA LEU A 2 -11.70 -0.12 17.07
C LEU A 2 -10.70 0.30 18.18
N PRO A 3 -10.87 1.49 18.79
CA PRO A 3 -10.00 1.95 19.85
C PRO A 3 -10.03 0.98 21.05
N GLY A 4 -8.90 0.84 21.74
CA GLY A 4 -8.70 -0.07 22.87
C GLY A 4 -8.66 -1.56 22.51
N LYS A 5 -8.93 -1.95 21.24
CA LYS A 5 -8.91 -3.36 20.80
C LYS A 5 -7.97 -3.62 19.63
N THR A 6 -7.95 -2.73 18.64
CA THR A 6 -7.13 -2.95 17.45
C THR A 6 -5.66 -2.70 17.76
N LYS A 7 -4.81 -3.65 17.35
CA LYS A 7 -3.35 -3.53 17.41
C LYS A 7 -2.82 -3.16 16.04
N ILE A 8 -1.95 -2.16 15.99
CA ILE A 8 -1.20 -1.74 14.81
C ILE A 8 0.30 -1.94 15.05
N LEU A 9 1.08 -2.06 13.99
CA LEU A 9 2.53 -2.18 14.08
C LEU A 9 3.16 -0.81 13.89
N VAL A 10 3.97 -0.39 14.86
CA VAL A 10 4.68 0.89 14.85
C VAL A 10 6.19 0.64 14.94
N SER A 11 6.99 1.43 14.24
CA SER A 11 8.44 1.39 14.33
C SER A 11 8.90 1.99 15.66
N ASP A 12 9.42 1.13 16.54
CA ASP A 12 10.28 1.52 17.66
C ASP A 12 11.63 1.95 17.06
N GLY A 13 12.13 3.14 17.39
CA GLY A 13 13.22 3.88 16.73
C GLY A 13 14.56 3.14 16.53
N ASN A 14 14.63 1.87 16.93
CA ASN A 14 15.67 0.88 16.67
C ASN A 14 15.36 -0.03 15.46
N ASN A 15 14.60 0.45 14.45
CA ASN A 15 14.17 -0.31 13.27
C ASN A 15 13.40 -1.61 13.59
N LYS A 16 12.63 -1.64 14.68
CA LYS A 16 11.81 -2.79 15.06
C LYS A 16 10.33 -2.43 15.00
N LEU A 17 9.51 -3.34 14.49
CA LEU A 17 8.06 -3.19 14.53
C LEU A 17 7.51 -3.75 15.83
N VAL A 18 6.85 -2.91 16.62
CA VAL A 18 6.20 -3.28 17.88
C VAL A 18 4.68 -3.11 17.77
N PRO A 19 3.90 -4.04 18.31
CA PRO A 19 2.45 -3.91 18.32
C PRO A 19 2.00 -2.90 19.39
N VAL A 20 1.19 -1.92 18.98
CA VAL A 20 0.62 -0.88 19.85
C VAL A 20 -0.91 -0.91 19.71
N ILE A 21 -1.62 -0.67 20.81
CA ILE A 21 -3.09 -0.57 20.80
C ILE A 21 -3.48 0.84 20.40
N VAL A 22 -4.41 0.97 19.46
CA VAL A 22 -4.97 2.26 19.04
C VAL A 22 -5.82 2.82 20.18
N ASP A 23 -5.52 4.03 20.65
CA ASP A 23 -6.24 4.68 21.75
C ASP A 23 -7.38 5.59 21.28
N GLU A 24 -7.14 6.37 20.23
CA GLU A 24 -8.11 7.28 19.64
C GLU A 24 -8.06 7.19 18.10
N ILE A 25 -9.19 7.49 17.45
CA ILE A 25 -9.30 7.56 15.99
C ILE A 25 -9.92 8.91 15.63
N THR A 26 -9.19 9.69 14.84
CA THR A 26 -9.68 10.93 14.24
C THR A 26 -9.81 10.75 12.73
N ASN A 27 -10.72 11.50 12.12
CA ASN A 27 -10.90 11.52 10.67
C ASN A 27 -10.49 12.88 10.13
N GLU A 28 -9.64 12.87 9.12
CA GLU A 28 -9.19 14.07 8.42
C GLU A 28 -9.50 13.96 6.93
N TRP A 29 -9.89 15.09 6.32
CA TRP A 29 -10.20 15.18 4.90
C TRP A 29 -9.15 16.05 4.22
N HIS A 30 -8.54 15.52 3.17
CA HIS A 30 -7.51 16.18 2.38
C HIS A 30 -7.91 16.15 0.90
N ASP A 31 -7.54 17.19 0.14
CA ASP A 31 -7.88 17.28 -1.29
C ASP A 31 -6.95 16.44 -2.18
N GLU A 32 -5.76 16.12 -1.68
CA GLU A 32 -4.73 15.39 -2.41
C GLU A 32 -4.23 14.18 -1.61
N TYR A 33 -4.08 13.06 -2.30
CA TYR A 33 -3.53 11.83 -1.74
C TYR A 33 -2.40 11.31 -2.62
N ILE A 34 -1.32 10.86 -2.00
CA ILE A 34 -0.20 10.23 -2.69
C ILE A 34 -0.15 8.76 -2.27
N SER A 35 -0.20 7.87 -3.25
CA SER A 35 0.12 6.46 -3.05
C SER A 35 1.50 6.15 -3.62
N PHE A 36 2.31 5.42 -2.85
CA PHE A 36 3.63 4.94 -3.28
C PHE A 36 3.59 3.43 -3.37
N PHE A 37 4.12 2.88 -4.46
CA PHE A 37 4.28 1.44 -4.61
C PHE A 37 5.71 1.06 -4.26
N THR A 38 5.88 0.30 -3.18
CA THR A 38 7.18 -0.28 -2.82
C THR A 38 7.28 -1.72 -3.30
N ARG A 39 8.50 -2.24 -3.43
CA ARG A 39 8.75 -3.66 -3.72
C ARG A 39 8.14 -4.59 -2.65
N ALA A 40 8.08 -4.16 -1.39
CA ALA A 40 7.47 -4.95 -0.34
C ALA A 40 5.92 -4.93 -0.43
N GLY A 41 5.35 -3.95 -1.14
CA GLY A 41 3.91 -3.68 -1.09
C GLY A 41 3.44 -3.13 0.26
N SER A 42 4.39 -2.77 1.13
CA SER A 42 4.17 -2.13 2.42
C SER A 42 5.11 -0.94 2.57
N VAL A 43 4.72 0.02 3.40
CA VAL A 43 5.47 1.23 3.68
C VAL A 43 5.34 1.56 5.17
N ILE A 44 6.31 2.31 5.69
CA ILE A 44 6.22 2.90 7.01
C ILE A 44 5.86 4.37 6.80
N ALA A 45 4.62 4.74 7.13
CA ALA A 45 4.14 6.12 7.07
C ALA A 45 4.02 6.65 8.50
N GLU A 46 4.76 7.72 8.81
CA GLU A 46 4.80 8.31 10.16
C GLU A 46 5.08 7.29 11.28
N GLY A 47 5.94 6.31 11.00
CA GLY A 47 6.27 5.24 11.93
C GLY A 47 5.26 4.09 11.97
N VAL A 48 4.11 4.17 11.31
CA VAL A 48 3.12 3.09 11.25
C VAL A 48 3.37 2.21 10.04
N PHE A 49 3.42 0.88 10.23
CA PHE A 49 3.52 -0.08 9.14
C PHE A 49 2.17 -0.28 8.47
N CYS A 50 2.09 0.07 7.19
CA CYS A 50 0.87 0.01 6.41
C CYS A 50 1.10 -0.65 5.04
N SER A 51 0.02 -1.12 4.45
CA SER A 51 0.01 -1.58 3.06
C SER A 51 0.19 -0.37 2.13
N CYS A 52 0.89 -0.55 1.01
CA CYS A 52 0.94 0.43 -0.07
C CYS A 52 -0.39 0.54 -0.83
N TYR A 53 -1.26 -0.46 -0.67
CA TYR A 53 -2.59 -0.52 -1.24
C TYR A 53 -3.60 -0.13 -0.16
N SER A 54 -4.77 0.40 -0.57
CA SER A 54 -5.88 0.59 0.37
C SER A 54 -6.17 -0.72 1.08
N ASP A 55 -6.36 -0.69 2.41
CA ASP A 55 -6.73 -1.87 3.18
C ASP A 55 -8.04 -2.42 2.60
N CYS A 56 -7.99 -3.63 2.06
CA CYS A 56 -9.14 -4.29 1.46
C CYS A 56 -9.42 -5.64 2.12
N PRO A 57 -9.79 -5.69 3.42
CA PRO A 57 -10.28 -6.92 4.01
C PRO A 57 -11.63 -7.29 3.35
N PRO A 58 -11.87 -8.57 2.94
CA PRO A 58 -11.04 -9.76 3.11
C PRO A 58 -10.09 -10.09 1.94
N TYR A 59 -10.05 -9.25 0.90
CA TYR A 59 -9.35 -9.48 -0.37
C TYR A 59 -7.91 -8.97 -0.42
N GLN A 60 -7.29 -8.65 0.72
CA GLN A 60 -5.92 -8.17 0.77
C GLN A 60 -4.94 -9.14 0.07
N TRP A 61 -5.18 -10.45 0.20
CA TRP A 61 -4.41 -11.49 -0.49
C TRP A 61 -4.50 -11.41 -2.02
N LEU A 62 -5.62 -10.95 -2.56
CA LEU A 62 -5.81 -10.80 -4.00
C LEU A 62 -4.98 -9.63 -4.51
N MET A 63 -4.94 -8.52 -3.77
CA MET A 63 -4.06 -7.40 -4.08
C MET A 63 -2.60 -7.84 -4.04
N ASP A 64 -2.20 -8.61 -3.04
CA ASP A 64 -0.85 -9.18 -2.97
C ASP A 64 -0.52 -10.06 -4.18
N LEU A 65 -1.48 -10.85 -4.67
CA LEU A 65 -1.33 -11.71 -5.85
C LEU A 65 -1.22 -10.89 -7.13
N VAL A 66 -2.11 -9.90 -7.32
CA VAL A 66 -2.12 -9.03 -8.51
C VAL A 66 -0.80 -8.26 -8.63
N PHE A 67 -0.24 -7.79 -7.52
CA PHE A 67 1.03 -7.03 -7.55
C PHE A 67 2.29 -7.90 -7.46
N LEU A 68 2.15 -9.22 -7.34
CA LEU A 68 3.26 -10.17 -7.27
C LEU A 68 4.23 -10.08 -8.47
N PRO A 69 3.77 -9.89 -9.73
CA PRO A 69 4.68 -9.68 -10.87
C PRO A 69 5.59 -8.47 -10.72
N VAL A 70 5.10 -7.36 -10.12
CA VAL A 70 5.91 -6.17 -9.84
C VAL A 70 6.98 -6.47 -8.79
N ARG A 71 6.61 -7.22 -7.75
CA ARG A 71 7.56 -7.64 -6.70
C ARG A 71 8.66 -8.54 -7.28
N TRP A 72 8.32 -9.44 -8.20
CA TRP A 72 9.29 -10.27 -8.89
C TRP A 72 10.17 -9.47 -9.84
N TRP A 73 9.60 -8.55 -10.61
CA TRP A 73 10.38 -7.70 -11.52
C TRP A 73 11.44 -6.88 -10.77
N THR A 74 11.07 -6.33 -9.62
CA THR A 74 11.98 -5.52 -8.77
C THR A 74 13.06 -6.35 -8.07
N LEU A 75 13.01 -7.69 -8.10
CA LEU A 75 14.14 -8.55 -7.72
C LEU A 75 15.25 -8.52 -8.77
N PHE A 76 14.89 -8.49 -10.06
CA PHE A 76 15.84 -8.49 -11.18
C PHE A 76 16.34 -7.08 -11.49
N LYS A 77 15.47 -6.06 -11.37
CA LYS A 77 15.81 -4.66 -11.58
C LYS A 77 15.49 -3.86 -10.31
N PRO A 78 16.43 -3.75 -9.36
CA PRO A 78 16.18 -3.05 -8.11
C PRO A 78 15.90 -1.56 -8.35
N SER A 79 14.77 -1.08 -7.84
CA SER A 79 14.45 0.35 -7.81
C SER A 79 15.18 0.96 -6.62
N THR A 80 16.32 1.58 -6.85
CA THR A 80 17.08 2.26 -5.80
C THR A 80 16.47 3.61 -5.42
N HIS A 81 15.75 4.25 -6.34
CA HIS A 81 15.17 5.59 -6.16
C HIS A 81 13.69 5.59 -6.55
N ARG A 82 12.96 6.64 -6.13
CA ARG A 82 11.59 6.89 -6.58
C ARG A 82 11.61 7.20 -8.07
N GLU A 83 11.00 6.34 -8.87
CA GLU A 83 10.77 6.64 -10.28
C GLU A 83 9.55 7.57 -10.43
N LYS A 84 9.65 8.53 -11.36
CA LYS A 84 8.56 9.47 -11.66
C LYS A 84 7.38 8.78 -12.36
N HIS A 85 7.65 7.67 -13.05
CA HIS A 85 6.68 6.91 -13.81
C HIS A 85 6.27 5.65 -13.07
N LEU A 86 4.99 5.30 -13.16
CA LEU A 86 4.49 4.01 -12.69
C LEU A 86 5.17 2.87 -13.46
N HIS A 87 5.37 1.75 -12.77
CA HIS A 87 5.88 0.54 -13.39
C HIS A 87 4.96 0.12 -14.55
N PRO A 88 5.48 -0.32 -15.72
CA PRO A 88 4.66 -0.60 -16.91
C PRO A 88 3.50 -1.58 -16.66
N TYR A 89 3.71 -2.58 -15.80
CA TYR A 89 2.64 -3.49 -15.39
C TYR A 89 1.51 -2.77 -14.63
N VAL A 90 1.85 -1.82 -13.75
CA VAL A 90 0.85 -1.07 -12.99
C VAL A 90 0.11 -0.10 -13.92
N GLN A 91 0.81 0.54 -14.86
CA GLN A 91 0.17 1.33 -15.92
C GLN A 91 -0.80 0.48 -16.74
N PHE A 92 -0.43 -0.75 -17.08
CA PHE A 92 -1.32 -1.68 -17.77
C PHE A 92 -2.57 -2.00 -16.95
N LEU A 93 -2.42 -2.30 -15.65
CA LEU A 93 -3.56 -2.55 -14.77
C LEU A 93 -4.50 -1.34 -14.67
N GLU A 94 -3.94 -0.13 -14.57
CA GLU A 94 -4.70 1.12 -14.55
C GLU A 94 -5.51 1.31 -15.84
N ILE A 95 -4.86 1.15 -17.00
CA ILE A 95 -5.53 1.24 -18.31
C ILE A 95 -6.64 0.18 -18.42
N ALA A 96 -6.37 -1.06 -18.00
CA ALA A 96 -7.33 -2.15 -18.04
C ALA A 96 -8.54 -1.86 -17.14
N PHE A 97 -8.30 -1.32 -15.94
CA PHE A 97 -9.35 -0.94 -15.00
C PHE A 97 -10.24 0.18 -15.57
N PHE A 98 -9.65 1.27 -16.06
CA PHE A 98 -10.43 2.36 -16.68
C PHE A 98 -11.17 1.89 -17.93
N SER A 99 -10.55 1.04 -18.76
CA SER A 99 -11.22 0.48 -19.95
C SER A 99 -12.40 -0.42 -19.56
N PHE A 100 -12.26 -1.22 -18.50
CA PHE A 100 -13.35 -2.03 -17.96
C PHE A 100 -14.50 -1.14 -17.49
N ILE A 101 -14.23 -0.12 -16.67
CA ILE A 101 -15.28 0.79 -16.20
C ILE A 101 -15.99 1.48 -17.38
N ASN A 102 -15.24 2.01 -18.33
CA ASN A 102 -15.80 2.71 -19.49
C ASN A 102 -16.59 1.79 -20.45
N LEU A 103 -16.41 0.47 -20.38
CA LEU A 103 -17.17 -0.49 -21.19
C LEU A 103 -18.49 -0.89 -20.51
N PHE A 104 -18.57 -0.75 -19.18
CA PHE A 104 -19.70 -1.22 -18.36
C PHE A 104 -20.51 -0.08 -17.68
N VAL A 105 -20.12 1.18 -17.90
CA VAL A 105 -20.87 2.40 -17.55
C VAL A 105 -21.32 3.09 -18.83
#